data_AF-A6YIL9-F1
#
_entry.id   AF-A6YIL9-F1
#
_cell.length_a   1.000
_cell.length_b   1.000
_cell.length_c   1.000
_cell.angle_alpha   90.00
_cell.angle_beta   90.00
_cell.angle_gamma   90.00
#
_symmetry.space_group_name_H-M   'P 1'
#
loop_
_entity.id
_entity.type
_entity.pdbx_description
1 polymer ?
#
loop_
_entity_poly.entity_id
_entity_poly.type
_entity_poly.pdbx_seq_one_letter_code
_entity_poly.pdbx_strand_id
1 'polypeptide(L)' 'LHWYTGEGMDEMEFTEAESNMNDLVSEYQQYQDATAEDDIDYEDEEEEEAAEM' A
#
# COMPACT_ATOMS: atom_id res chain seq x y z
N LEU A 1 -20.98 -14.68 -5.61
CA LEU A 1 -20.36 -15.96 -6.04
C LEU A 1 -21.19 -16.66 -7.10
N HIS A 2 -22.42 -17.15 -6.82
CA HIS A 2 -23.23 -17.91 -7.79
C HIS A 2 -23.46 -17.23 -9.17
N TRP A 3 -23.65 -15.91 -9.24
CA TRP A 3 -23.81 -15.23 -10.55
C TRP A 3 -22.54 -15.21 -11.41
N TYR A 4 -21.35 -15.28 -10.82
CA TYR A 4 -20.09 -15.23 -11.55
C TYR A 4 -19.56 -16.64 -11.87
N THR A 5 -19.79 -17.62 -10.98
CA THR A 5 -19.54 -19.03 -11.30
C THR A 5 -20.55 -19.61 -12.29
N GLY A 6 -21.76 -19.02 -12.38
CA GLY A 6 -22.77 -19.37 -13.40
C GLY A 6 -22.44 -18.92 -14.83
N GLU A 7 -21.53 -17.95 -14.98
CA GLU A 7 -21.04 -17.44 -16.28
C GLU A 7 -19.68 -18.08 -16.69
N GLY A 8 -19.19 -19.05 -15.90
CA GLY A 8 -17.98 -19.82 -16.23
C GLY A 8 -16.67 -19.30 -15.64
N MET A 9 -16.72 -18.33 -14.73
CA MET A 9 -15.55 -17.84 -13.99
C MET A 9 -15.19 -18.84 -12.88
N ASP A 10 -13.94 -19.29 -12.82
CA ASP A 10 -13.50 -20.33 -11.89
C ASP A 10 -13.32 -19.75 -10.47
N GLU A 11 -13.56 -20.54 -9.44
CA GLU A 11 -13.41 -20.09 -8.05
C GLU A 11 -11.96 -19.68 -7.74
N MET A 12 -10.99 -20.24 -8.47
CA MET A 12 -9.57 -19.86 -8.37
C MET A 12 -9.31 -18.44 -8.92
N GLU A 13 -10.05 -17.99 -9.93
CA GLU A 13 -9.89 -16.63 -10.48
C GLU A 13 -10.30 -15.56 -9.46
N PHE A 14 -11.20 -15.88 -8.52
CA PHE A 14 -11.50 -14.99 -7.40
C PHE A 14 -10.32 -14.84 -6.44
N THR A 15 -9.63 -15.93 -6.13
CA THR A 15 -8.45 -15.89 -5.25
C THR A 15 -7.28 -15.18 -5.92
N GLU A 16 -7.09 -15.33 -7.23
CA GLU A 16 -6.08 -14.60 -7.99
C GLU A 16 -6.40 -13.10 -8.08
N ALA A 17 -7.67 -12.73 -8.33
CA ALA A 17 -8.08 -11.33 -8.36
C ALA A 17 -7.96 -10.66 -6.98
N GLU A 18 -8.26 -11.39 -5.91
CA GLU A 18 -8.04 -10.93 -4.52
C GLU A 18 -6.55 -10.70 -4.24
N SER A 19 -5.68 -11.65 -4.63
CA SER A 19 -4.22 -11.49 -4.50
C SER A 19 -3.72 -10.27 -5.25
N ASN A 20 -4.10 -10.12 -6.52
CA ASN A 20 -3.69 -8.97 -7.34
C ASN A 20 -4.13 -7.63 -6.73
N MET A 21 -5.32 -7.57 -6.12
CA MET A 21 -5.80 -6.36 -5.44
C MET A 21 -5.00 -6.08 -4.16
N ASN A 22 -4.69 -7.11 -3.38
CA ASN A 22 -3.88 -6.98 -2.18
C ASN A 22 -2.44 -6.54 -2.51
N ASP A 23 -1.84 -7.10 -3.57
CA ASP A 23 -0.50 -6.70 -4.03
C ASP A 23 -0.46 -5.22 -4.40
N LEU A 24 -1.47 -4.72 -5.12
CA LEU A 24 -1.59 -3.31 -5.46
C LEU A 24 -1.72 -2.40 -4.22
N VAL A 25 -2.56 -2.79 -3.26
CA VAL A 25 -2.73 -2.03 -2.01
C VAL A 25 -1.42 -2.01 -1.22
N SER A 26 -0.70 -3.13 -1.16
CA SER A 26 0.60 -3.21 -0.51
C SER A 26 1.66 -2.34 -1.20
N GLU A 27 1.69 -2.28 -2.52
CA GLU A 27 2.58 -1.36 -3.25
C GLU A 27 2.31 0.10 -2.89
N TYR A 28 1.04 0.53 -2.88
CA TYR A 28 0.68 1.90 -2.48
C TYR A 28 1.06 2.21 -1.04
N GLN A 29 0.84 1.27 -0.12
CA GLN A 29 1.22 1.45 1.27
C GLN A 29 2.74 1.60 1.41
N GLN A 30 3.51 0.78 0.69
CA GLN A 30 4.97 0.88 0.71
C GLN A 30 5.47 2.23 0.20
N TYR A 31 4.88 2.77 -0.88
CA TYR A 31 5.24 4.12 -1.34
C TYR A 31 4.87 5.20 -0.33
N GLN A 32 3.69 5.09 0.29
CA GLN A 32 3.28 6.02 1.34
C GLN A 32 4.24 5.98 2.53
N ASP A 33 4.56 4.79 3.02
CA ASP A 33 5.46 4.59 4.15
C ASP A 33 6.87 5.07 3.80
N ALA A 34 7.37 4.81 2.58
CA ALA A 34 8.67 5.30 2.13
C ALA A 34 8.72 6.85 2.02
N THR A 35 7.62 7.49 1.63
CA THR A 35 7.55 8.97 1.63
C THR A 35 7.37 9.54 3.04
N ALA A 36 6.67 8.84 3.92
CA ALA A 36 6.46 9.29 5.30
C ALA A 36 7.71 9.10 6.16
N GLU A 37 8.49 8.03 5.95
CA GLU A 37 9.80 7.85 6.58
C GLU A 37 10.78 8.96 6.15
N ASP A 38 10.77 9.37 4.87
CA ASP A 38 11.61 10.46 4.36
C ASP A 38 11.17 11.82 4.96
N ASP A 39 9.86 12.13 4.99
CA ASP A 39 9.33 13.38 5.57
C ASP A 39 9.62 13.50 7.09
N ILE A 40 9.56 12.39 7.84
CA ILE A 40 9.85 12.39 9.29
C ILE A 40 11.32 12.69 9.56
N ASP A 41 12.25 12.13 8.77
CA ASP A 41 13.69 12.42 8.91
C ASP A 41 14.00 13.90 8.64
N TYR A 42 13.33 14.54 7.67
CA TYR A 42 13.51 15.98 7.41
C TYR A 42 12.92 16.87 8.51
N GLU A 43 11.76 16.51 9.08
CA GLU A 43 11.15 17.27 10.18
C GLU A 43 12.00 17.21 11.46
N ASP A 44 12.58 16.05 11.79
CA ASP A 44 13.46 15.89 12.96
C ASP A 44 14.79 16.66 12.79
N GLU A 45 15.38 16.68 11.58
CA GLU A 45 16.60 17.46 11.29
C GLU A 45 16.37 18.98 11.38
N GLU A 46 15.23 19.49 10.89
CA GLU A 46 14.89 20.92 11.02
C GLU A 46 14.66 21.33 12.48
N GLU A 47 14.06 20.45 13.30
CA GLU A 47 13.82 20.73 14.72
C GLU A 47 15.13 20.77 15.54
N GLU A 48 16.10 19.89 15.25
CA GLU A 48 17.44 19.94 15.85
C GLU A 48 18.22 21.20 15.46
N GLU A 49 18.25 21.58 14.17
CA GLU A 49 18.93 22.83 13.74
C GLU A 49 18.30 24.08 14.37
N ALA A 50 16.97 24.11 14.52
CA ALA A 50 16.26 25.21 15.16
C ALA A 50 16.53 25.31 16.67
N ALA A 51 16.78 24.17 17.34
CA ALA A 51 17.11 24.13 18.77
C ALA A 51 18.56 24.54 19.08
N GLU A 52 19.47 24.46 18.11
CA GLU A 52 20.87 24.86 18.26
C GLU A 52 21.15 26.37 18.04
N MET A 53 20.15 27.16 17.58
CA MET A 53 20.25 28.62 17.38
C MET A 53 19.85 29.46 18.61
#